data_AF-A0A357LQ77-F1
#
_entry.id   AF-A0A357LQ77-F1
#
_cell.length_a   1.000
_cell.length_b   1.000
_cell.length_c   1.000
_cell.angle_alpha   90.00
_cell.angle_beta   90.00
_cell.angle_gamma   90.00
#
_symmetry.space_group_name_H-M   'P 1'
#
loop_
_entity.id
_entity.type
_entity.pdbx_description
1 polymer ?
#
loop_
_entity_poly.entity_id
_entity_poly.type
_entity_poly.pdbx_seq_one_letter_code
_entity_poly.pdbx_strand_id
1 'polypeptide(L)'
;MPAHENTGKNRLALGAKIVSYDDARQAAKRRLPRMIYDFIDGAAGRETALARNRAGFDAVNLQPRVLRNVTERSLETHLLGQRFDAPFGIAPMGMCGLTYPGADLIMAGQCTARNIPLGLSTAASIPLENMRQLAGDNAWFQLYASASTKQTMSFVERAKQAGYQKLILTVDVPQVSRRVRDHKNGFEVPFRIGPKQFIDFALHPRWSLSMLWHGIPETANYKHPSSGGFDRNSSRAGADWAFLDQLRRVWTGDLIIKGVTSTEDAKHIQAAGADAIWISNHGGRQLDSAPPSVALLPPIRAAVGPDYPVIFDSGVRHGEDIVKALALGADFVMLGRPVMFALGAAGGPGLGAYLDEVTLEISTAMAQIGTCSVTDITQQCLYGETPSLPVLATENIAEIRTEHHQTGGHR
;
A
#
# COMPACT_ATOMS: atom_id res chain seq x y z
N MET A 1 -18.69 -27.09 -24.38
CA MET A 1 -19.42 -27.10 -23.09
C MET A 1 -20.04 -28.48 -22.90
N PRO A 2 -20.06 -29.04 -21.67
CA PRO A 2 -20.47 -28.30 -20.48
C PRO A 2 -19.55 -28.34 -19.26
N ALA A 3 -19.77 -27.31 -18.43
CA ALA A 3 -19.65 -27.26 -16.98
C ALA A 3 -18.26 -27.45 -16.37
N HIS A 4 -17.50 -26.35 -16.27
CA HIS A 4 -16.59 -26.22 -15.13
C HIS A 4 -17.42 -26.13 -13.86
N GLU A 5 -17.21 -27.13 -13.02
CA GLU A 5 -17.84 -27.35 -11.74
C GLU A 5 -17.80 -26.11 -10.85
N ASN A 6 -19.01 -25.75 -10.45
CA ASN A 6 -19.38 -25.03 -9.25
C ASN A 6 -18.45 -25.39 -8.08
N THR A 7 -17.51 -24.49 -7.77
CA THR A 7 -16.54 -24.66 -6.69
C THR A 7 -17.27 -24.75 -5.35
N GLY A 8 -17.13 -25.92 -4.73
CA GLY A 8 -17.79 -26.28 -3.50
C GLY A 8 -17.50 -25.30 -2.35
N LYS A 9 -18.59 -24.78 -1.79
CA LYS A 9 -18.90 -24.74 -0.35
C LYS A 9 -17.68 -24.73 0.59
N ASN A 10 -17.09 -23.54 0.79
CA ASN A 10 -16.32 -23.27 2.00
C ASN A 10 -17.26 -22.82 3.12
N ARG A 11 -17.75 -23.78 3.91
CA ARG A 11 -18.53 -23.55 5.13
C ARG A 11 -17.60 -23.04 6.26
N LEU A 12 -17.53 -21.73 6.32
CA LEU A 12 -17.35 -20.82 7.46
C LEU A 12 -17.10 -21.46 8.85
N ALA A 13 -15.99 -21.05 9.47
CA ALA A 13 -15.86 -20.97 10.92
C ALA A 13 -16.03 -19.49 11.36
N LEU A 14 -17.03 -19.23 12.20
CA LEU A 14 -17.36 -18.01 12.96
C LEU A 14 -16.62 -16.68 12.67
N GLY A 15 -17.35 -15.72 12.08
CA GLY A 15 -17.25 -14.29 12.45
C GLY A 15 -16.85 -13.31 11.34
N ALA A 16 -17.87 -12.70 10.71
CA ALA A 16 -17.84 -11.65 9.66
C ALA A 16 -17.30 -12.07 8.28
N LYS A 17 -18.20 -12.15 7.29
CA LYS A 17 -17.89 -12.32 5.87
C LYS A 17 -17.26 -11.01 5.37
N ILE A 18 -15.95 -10.99 5.12
CA ILE A 18 -15.32 -9.86 4.43
C ILE A 18 -15.70 -9.97 2.95
N VAL A 19 -16.60 -9.10 2.49
CA VAL A 19 -17.01 -8.99 1.07
C VAL A 19 -16.71 -7.62 0.49
N SER A 20 -16.10 -6.74 1.29
CA SER A 20 -15.74 -5.39 0.88
C SER A 20 -14.56 -4.90 1.72
N TYR A 21 -13.89 -3.86 1.22
CA TYR A 21 -12.92 -3.10 2.00
C TYR A 21 -13.51 -2.58 3.33
N ASP A 22 -14.76 -2.10 3.32
CA ASP A 22 -15.38 -1.54 4.52
C ASP A 22 -15.64 -2.59 5.59
N ASP A 23 -16.04 -3.81 5.19
CA ASP A 23 -16.17 -4.94 6.12
C ASP A 23 -14.82 -5.27 6.76
N ALA A 24 -13.75 -5.34 5.95
CA ALA A 24 -12.40 -5.57 6.45
C ALA A 24 -11.98 -4.46 7.43
N ARG A 25 -12.22 -3.19 7.09
CA ARG A 25 -11.88 -2.05 7.94
C ARG A 25 -12.65 -2.06 9.26
N GLN A 26 -13.96 -2.32 9.23
CA GLN A 26 -14.79 -2.38 10.44
C GLN A 26 -14.45 -3.58 11.31
N ALA A 27 -14.20 -4.75 10.71
CA ALA A 27 -13.77 -5.94 11.44
C ALA A 27 -12.40 -5.73 12.09
N ALA A 28 -11.44 -5.11 11.37
CA ALA A 28 -10.15 -4.72 11.93
C ALA A 28 -10.31 -3.75 13.10
N LYS A 29 -11.18 -2.74 12.98
CA LYS A 29 -11.46 -1.77 14.04
C LYS A 29 -11.99 -2.41 15.33
N ARG A 30 -12.76 -3.49 15.21
CA ARG A 30 -13.29 -4.25 16.36
C ARG A 30 -12.26 -5.19 16.98
N ARG A 31 -11.28 -5.65 16.20
CA ARG A 31 -10.28 -6.64 16.63
C ARG A 31 -9.00 -6.00 17.17
N LEU A 32 -8.55 -4.93 16.53
CA LEU A 32 -7.28 -4.28 16.84
C LEU A 32 -7.45 -3.27 17.98
N PRO A 33 -6.51 -3.23 18.96
CA PRO A 33 -6.45 -2.13 19.89
C PRO A 33 -6.36 -0.79 19.17
N ARG A 34 -6.91 0.26 19.79
CA ARG A 34 -6.97 1.58 19.20
C ARG A 34 -5.60 2.10 18.77
N MET A 35 -4.57 1.84 19.57
CA MET A 35 -3.18 2.19 19.23
C MET A 35 -2.74 1.61 17.87
N ILE A 36 -3.04 0.34 17.61
CA ILE A 36 -2.64 -0.36 16.38
C ILE A 36 -3.53 0.04 15.22
N TYR A 37 -4.84 0.12 15.44
CA TYR A 37 -5.77 0.57 14.40
C TYR A 37 -5.42 1.97 13.90
N ASP A 38 -5.17 2.92 14.81
CA ASP A 38 -4.83 4.30 14.44
C ASP A 38 -3.43 4.42 13.81
N PHE A 39 -2.49 3.52 14.09
CA PHE A 39 -1.21 3.45 13.36
C PHE A 39 -1.42 3.16 11.86
N ILE A 40 -2.40 2.31 11.54
CA ILE A 40 -2.76 1.94 10.16
C ILE A 40 -3.61 3.05 9.52
N ASP A 41 -4.70 3.43 10.16
CA ASP A 41 -5.71 4.36 9.64
C ASP A 41 -5.18 5.81 9.58
N GLY A 42 -4.33 6.19 10.54
CA GLY A 42 -3.86 7.56 10.72
C GLY A 42 -2.99 8.11 9.58
N ALA A 43 -2.98 9.42 9.46
CA ALA A 43 -2.22 10.19 8.48
C ALA A 43 -1.51 11.41 9.11
N ALA A 44 -0.78 12.16 8.28
CA ALA A 44 -0.08 13.35 8.74
C ALA A 44 -1.04 14.51 9.01
N GLY A 45 -0.65 15.41 9.92
CA GLY A 45 -1.34 16.68 10.13
C GLY A 45 -2.81 16.51 10.52
N ARG A 46 -3.70 17.13 9.74
CA ARG A 46 -5.16 17.09 9.91
C ARG A 46 -5.81 15.97 9.10
N GLU A 47 -5.02 15.11 8.47
CA GLU A 47 -5.47 13.99 7.61
C GLU A 47 -6.26 14.47 6.38
N THR A 48 -5.99 15.69 5.94
CA THR A 48 -6.56 16.31 4.74
C THR A 48 -6.07 15.60 3.47
N ALA A 49 -4.77 15.29 3.37
CA ALA A 49 -4.25 14.55 2.21
C ALA A 49 -4.85 13.15 2.10
N LEU A 50 -5.12 12.48 3.23
CA LEU A 50 -5.81 11.19 3.25
C LEU A 50 -7.22 11.31 2.66
N ALA A 51 -7.99 12.32 3.09
CA ALA A 51 -9.32 12.60 2.56
C ALA A 51 -9.29 12.99 1.06
N ARG A 52 -8.34 13.85 0.65
CA ARG A 52 -8.16 14.23 -0.77
C ARG A 52 -7.89 13.02 -1.65
N ASN A 53 -7.03 12.09 -1.23
CA ASN A 53 -6.75 10.88 -2.01
C ASN A 53 -8.02 10.07 -2.32
N ARG A 54 -8.97 9.99 -1.38
CA ARG A 54 -10.25 9.31 -1.61
C ARG A 54 -11.15 10.14 -2.54
N ALA A 55 -11.34 11.41 -2.23
CA ALA A 55 -12.15 12.32 -3.04
C ALA A 55 -11.66 12.41 -4.50
N GLY A 56 -10.35 12.31 -4.74
CA GLY A 56 -9.76 12.25 -6.07
C GLY A 56 -10.25 11.05 -6.89
N PHE A 57 -10.37 9.87 -6.28
CA PHE A 57 -10.91 8.69 -6.97
C PHE A 57 -12.42 8.77 -7.19
N ASP A 58 -13.14 9.40 -6.25
CA ASP A 58 -14.59 9.58 -6.35
C ASP A 58 -14.95 10.53 -7.49
N ALA A 59 -14.08 11.50 -7.79
CA ALA A 59 -14.22 12.43 -8.92
C ALA A 59 -13.90 11.82 -10.29
N VAL A 60 -13.33 10.61 -10.35
CA VAL A 60 -13.02 9.93 -11.61
C VAL A 60 -14.15 8.98 -11.96
N ASN A 61 -14.78 9.20 -13.10
CA ASN A 61 -15.87 8.36 -13.60
C ASN A 61 -15.39 7.51 -14.78
N LEU A 62 -15.76 6.23 -14.77
CA LEU A 62 -15.59 5.33 -15.90
C LEU A 62 -16.79 5.46 -16.84
N GLN A 63 -16.56 5.24 -18.13
CA GLN A 63 -17.57 5.31 -19.16
C GLN A 63 -17.98 3.89 -19.61
N PRO A 64 -19.18 3.41 -19.24
CA PRO A 64 -19.65 2.10 -19.68
C PRO A 64 -19.76 1.99 -21.20
N ARG A 65 -19.55 0.78 -21.73
CA ARG A 65 -19.67 0.46 -23.16
C ARG A 65 -20.59 -0.73 -23.35
N VAL A 66 -21.67 -0.52 -24.09
CA VAL A 66 -22.67 -1.56 -24.40
C VAL A 66 -22.31 -2.35 -25.66
N LEU A 67 -22.89 -3.54 -25.80
CA LEU A 67 -22.78 -4.40 -27.00
C LEU A 67 -21.34 -4.82 -27.37
N ARG A 68 -20.43 -4.86 -26.40
CA ARG A 68 -19.09 -5.45 -26.57
C ARG A 68 -19.07 -6.88 -26.02
N ASN A 69 -18.45 -7.80 -26.75
CA ASN A 69 -18.24 -9.16 -26.26
C ASN A 69 -17.12 -9.15 -25.21
N VAL A 70 -17.49 -9.36 -23.96
CA VAL A 70 -16.58 -9.42 -22.80
C VAL A 70 -16.60 -10.78 -22.12
N THR A 71 -16.97 -11.85 -22.84
CA THR A 71 -17.13 -13.19 -22.24
C THR A 71 -15.83 -13.71 -21.63
N GLU A 72 -14.71 -13.47 -22.31
CA GLU A 72 -13.37 -13.85 -21.86
C GLU A 72 -12.60 -12.58 -21.51
N ARG A 73 -12.21 -12.44 -20.24
CA ARG A 73 -11.44 -11.30 -19.73
C ARG A 73 -10.18 -11.82 -19.06
N SER A 74 -9.06 -11.18 -19.34
CA SER A 74 -7.77 -11.45 -18.72
C SER A 74 -7.33 -10.27 -17.89
N LEU A 75 -6.94 -10.54 -16.65
CA LEU A 75 -6.31 -9.56 -15.75
C LEU A 75 -4.78 -9.61 -15.85
N GLU A 76 -4.24 -10.47 -16.71
CA GLU A 76 -2.81 -10.59 -16.90
C GLU A 76 -2.18 -9.26 -17.33
N THR A 77 -1.02 -8.97 -16.76
CA THR A 77 -0.22 -7.81 -17.15
C THR A 77 1.27 -8.13 -17.09
N HIS A 78 2.07 -7.25 -17.68
CA HIS A 78 3.52 -7.32 -17.67
C HIS A 78 4.09 -6.04 -17.08
N LEU A 79 5.03 -6.17 -16.15
CA LEU A 79 5.73 -5.03 -15.56
C LEU A 79 7.16 -5.42 -15.24
N LEU A 80 8.12 -4.59 -15.67
CA LEU A 80 9.56 -4.80 -15.40
C LEU A 80 10.01 -6.23 -15.77
N GLY A 81 9.71 -6.64 -17.00
CA GLY A 81 10.10 -7.93 -17.57
C GLY A 81 9.41 -9.16 -16.97
N GLN A 82 8.42 -9.00 -16.09
CA GLN A 82 7.74 -10.09 -15.41
C GLN A 82 6.22 -10.09 -15.69
N ARG A 83 5.66 -11.28 -15.88
CA ARG A 83 4.22 -11.53 -16.04
C ARG A 83 3.55 -11.68 -14.68
N PHE A 84 2.46 -10.95 -14.45
CA PHE A 84 1.62 -11.04 -13.26
C PHE A 84 0.18 -11.38 -13.65
N ASP A 85 -0.54 -12.10 -12.78
CA ASP A 85 -1.91 -12.56 -13.08
C ASP A 85 -2.97 -11.47 -12.78
N ALA A 86 -2.56 -10.35 -12.17
CA ALA A 86 -3.41 -9.20 -11.91
C ALA A 86 -2.61 -7.88 -11.93
N PRO A 87 -3.25 -6.72 -12.23
CA PRO A 87 -2.58 -5.43 -12.32
C PRO A 87 -2.37 -4.75 -10.97
N PHE A 88 -2.26 -5.55 -9.90
CA PHE A 88 -2.02 -5.04 -8.57
C PHE A 88 -1.13 -5.96 -7.72
N GLY A 89 -0.56 -5.39 -6.67
CA GLY A 89 0.24 -6.11 -5.67
C GLY A 89 0.13 -5.49 -4.29
N ILE A 90 0.99 -5.92 -3.36
CA ILE A 90 1.01 -5.41 -1.99
C ILE A 90 2.15 -4.41 -1.82
N ALA A 91 1.83 -3.19 -1.41
CA ALA A 91 2.80 -2.13 -1.18
C ALA A 91 3.70 -2.42 0.05
N PRO A 92 4.94 -1.92 0.08
CA PRO A 92 5.80 -2.07 1.24
C PRO A 92 5.22 -1.30 2.43
N MET A 93 4.94 -2.03 3.50
CA MET A 93 4.42 -1.51 4.76
C MET A 93 5.31 -1.98 5.91
N GLY A 94 5.69 -1.06 6.80
CA GLY A 94 6.51 -1.39 7.96
C GLY A 94 5.67 -1.96 9.11
N MET A 95 6.28 -2.85 9.89
CA MET A 95 5.71 -3.39 11.14
C MET A 95 4.35 -4.11 10.95
N CYS A 96 4.16 -4.80 9.82
CA CYS A 96 2.93 -5.53 9.49
C CYS A 96 2.56 -6.58 10.55
N GLY A 97 3.55 -7.19 11.21
CA GLY A 97 3.34 -8.16 12.28
C GLY A 97 2.50 -7.63 13.45
N LEU A 98 2.43 -6.31 13.66
CA LEU A 98 1.56 -5.72 14.69
C LEU A 98 0.07 -5.89 14.41
N THR A 99 -0.30 -6.12 13.14
CA THR A 99 -1.71 -6.33 12.75
C THR A 99 -2.17 -7.74 13.05
N TYR A 100 -1.31 -8.72 12.76
CA TYR A 100 -1.59 -10.13 12.91
C TYR A 100 -0.26 -10.91 12.99
N PRO A 101 -0.13 -11.90 13.90
CA PRO A 101 1.08 -12.73 13.95
C PRO A 101 1.39 -13.41 12.63
N GLY A 102 2.64 -13.30 12.17
CA GLY A 102 3.05 -13.87 10.88
C GLY A 102 2.51 -13.12 9.65
N ALA A 103 2.08 -11.86 9.79
CA ALA A 103 1.56 -11.06 8.68
C ALA A 103 2.43 -11.08 7.42
N ASP A 104 3.75 -10.96 7.56
CA ASP A 104 4.68 -11.01 6.41
C ASP A 104 4.66 -12.37 5.70
N LEU A 105 4.57 -13.48 6.45
CA LEU A 105 4.45 -14.84 5.90
C LEU A 105 3.12 -15.03 5.16
N ILE A 106 2.04 -14.51 5.74
CA ILE A 106 0.71 -14.56 5.16
C ILE A 106 0.69 -13.79 3.84
N MET A 107 1.23 -12.56 3.81
CA MET A 107 1.32 -11.77 2.57
C MET A 107 2.15 -12.48 1.50
N ALA A 108 3.30 -13.06 1.87
CA ALA A 108 4.13 -13.84 0.95
C ALA A 108 3.33 -15.00 0.32
N GLY A 109 2.66 -15.81 1.15
CA GLY A 109 1.85 -16.92 0.66
C GLY A 109 0.72 -16.50 -0.28
N GLN A 110 0.01 -15.40 0.05
CA GLN A 110 -1.08 -14.90 -0.79
C GLN A 110 -0.58 -14.33 -2.12
N CYS A 111 0.56 -13.63 -2.12
CA CYS A 111 1.17 -13.06 -3.32
C CYS A 111 1.74 -14.14 -4.25
N THR A 112 2.41 -15.15 -3.71
CA THR A 112 2.91 -16.29 -4.51
C THR A 112 1.76 -17.07 -5.13
N ALA A 113 0.71 -17.37 -4.36
CA ALA A 113 -0.44 -18.15 -4.85
C ALA A 113 -1.23 -17.45 -5.97
N ARG A 114 -1.19 -16.11 -6.02
CA ARG A 114 -1.89 -15.30 -7.05
C ARG A 114 -0.95 -14.71 -8.10
N ASN A 115 0.34 -15.05 -8.05
CA ASN A 115 1.37 -14.45 -8.92
C ASN A 115 1.24 -12.92 -9.02
N ILE A 116 1.28 -12.24 -7.87
CA ILE A 116 1.28 -10.77 -7.74
C ILE A 116 2.49 -10.31 -6.92
N PRO A 117 3.00 -9.09 -7.13
CA PRO A 117 4.19 -8.63 -6.43
C PRO A 117 3.93 -8.27 -4.96
N LEU A 118 4.99 -8.37 -4.16
CA LEU A 118 5.03 -8.08 -2.72
C LEU A 118 6.20 -7.16 -2.41
N GLY A 119 5.90 -5.93 -2.02
CA GLY A 119 6.88 -5.01 -1.45
C GLY A 119 7.23 -5.38 -0.01
N LEU A 120 8.49 -5.73 0.24
CA LEU A 120 9.05 -5.90 1.57
C LEU A 120 9.59 -4.58 2.09
N SER A 121 9.06 -4.06 3.19
CA SER A 121 9.64 -2.88 3.84
C SER A 121 10.98 -3.20 4.51
N THR A 122 11.92 -2.24 4.53
CA THR A 122 13.10 -2.33 5.39
C THR A 122 12.70 -2.61 6.86
N ALA A 123 11.54 -2.10 7.32
CA ALA A 123 11.02 -2.28 8.67
C ALA A 123 10.06 -3.49 8.83
N ALA A 124 10.21 -4.53 8.00
CA ALA A 124 9.43 -5.76 8.11
C ALA A 124 9.79 -6.62 9.33
N SER A 125 8.90 -7.53 9.70
CA SER A 125 9.11 -8.46 10.83
C SER A 125 9.77 -9.78 10.45
N ILE A 126 10.18 -9.90 9.19
CA ILE A 126 10.96 -11.02 8.65
C ILE A 126 12.22 -10.49 7.95
N PRO A 127 13.37 -11.20 8.02
CA PRO A 127 14.55 -10.86 7.24
C PRO A 127 14.27 -10.88 5.74
N LEU A 128 14.94 -10.00 4.99
CA LEU A 128 14.82 -9.93 3.53
C LEU A 128 15.23 -11.24 2.85
N GLU A 129 16.21 -11.95 3.39
CA GLU A 129 16.68 -13.23 2.86
C GLU A 129 15.56 -14.27 2.90
N ASN A 130 14.82 -14.34 4.01
CA ASN A 130 13.71 -15.27 4.18
C ASN A 130 12.50 -14.88 3.31
N MET A 131 12.20 -13.59 3.19
CA MET A 131 11.12 -13.15 2.31
C MET A 131 11.41 -13.52 0.85
N ARG A 132 12.65 -13.38 0.39
CA ARG A 132 13.05 -13.78 -0.96
C ARG A 132 12.90 -15.28 -1.20
N GLN A 133 13.14 -16.12 -0.18
CA GLN A 133 12.88 -17.56 -0.25
C GLN A 133 11.39 -17.88 -0.34
N LEU A 134 10.54 -17.14 0.38
CA LEU A 134 9.10 -17.40 0.44
C LEU A 134 8.33 -16.91 -0.79
N ALA A 135 8.66 -15.71 -1.27
CA ALA A 135 7.92 -15.04 -2.34
C ALA A 135 8.62 -15.08 -3.71
N GLY A 136 9.82 -15.67 -3.80
CA GLY A 136 10.50 -15.82 -5.08
C GLY A 136 10.75 -14.46 -5.76
N ASP A 137 10.53 -14.42 -7.07
CA ASP A 137 10.70 -13.21 -7.88
C ASP A 137 9.59 -12.17 -7.66
N ASN A 138 8.52 -12.53 -6.95
CA ASN A 138 7.46 -11.58 -6.55
C ASN A 138 7.93 -10.65 -5.42
N ALA A 139 9.02 -10.99 -4.71
CA ALA A 139 9.54 -10.18 -3.62
C ALA A 139 10.32 -8.96 -4.15
N TRP A 140 9.84 -7.75 -3.85
CA TRP A 140 10.54 -6.50 -4.17
C TRP A 140 11.01 -5.86 -2.87
N PHE A 141 12.28 -5.45 -2.79
CA PHE A 141 12.81 -4.89 -1.55
C PHE A 141 12.69 -3.37 -1.53
N GLN A 142 12.06 -2.82 -0.49
CA GLN A 142 11.99 -1.39 -0.26
C GLN A 142 13.10 -0.92 0.67
N LEU A 143 13.80 0.12 0.22
CA LEU A 143 14.93 0.76 0.88
C LEU A 143 14.55 2.19 1.32
N TYR A 144 14.94 2.53 2.54
CA TYR A 144 15.05 3.91 2.99
C TYR A 144 16.52 4.31 3.03
N ALA A 145 16.83 5.53 2.58
CA ALA A 145 18.09 6.14 2.97
C ALA A 145 18.08 6.34 4.49
N SER A 146 19.22 6.10 5.12
CA SER A 146 19.47 6.45 6.51
C SER A 146 20.46 7.60 6.59
N ALA A 147 20.69 8.11 7.81
CA ALA A 147 21.75 9.09 8.07
C ALA A 147 23.16 8.58 7.71
N SER A 148 23.33 7.26 7.54
CA SER A 148 24.59 6.64 7.12
C SER A 148 24.44 5.98 5.76
N THR A 149 25.07 6.57 4.74
CA THR A 149 25.16 5.95 3.40
C THR A 149 25.73 4.54 3.47
N LYS A 150 26.71 4.28 4.36
CA LYS A 150 27.28 2.94 4.58
C LYS A 150 26.23 1.92 5.06
N GLN A 151 25.39 2.31 6.03
CA GLN A 151 24.30 1.47 6.52
C GLN A 151 23.29 1.18 5.41
N THR A 152 22.91 2.21 4.65
CA THR A 152 21.99 2.08 3.50
C THR A 152 22.54 1.12 2.46
N MET A 153 23.80 1.28 2.05
CA MET A 153 24.46 0.41 1.08
C MET A 153 24.65 -1.03 1.59
N SER A 154 24.72 -1.24 2.91
CA SER A 154 24.73 -2.60 3.47
C SER A 154 23.42 -3.36 3.20
N PHE A 155 22.28 -2.67 3.19
CA PHE A 155 21.01 -3.27 2.82
C PHE A 155 20.92 -3.55 1.31
N VAL A 156 21.48 -2.67 0.48
CA VAL A 156 21.58 -2.88 -0.98
C VAL A 156 22.38 -4.14 -1.28
N GLU A 157 23.56 -4.29 -0.65
CA GLU A 157 24.41 -5.46 -0.83
C GLU A 157 23.74 -6.74 -0.32
N ARG A 158 23.09 -6.69 0.85
CA ARG A 158 22.31 -7.83 1.37
C ARG A 158 21.18 -8.23 0.42
N ALA A 159 20.44 -7.27 -0.12
CA ALA A 159 19.37 -7.53 -1.09
C ALA A 159 19.91 -8.18 -2.37
N LYS A 160 21.06 -7.69 -2.86
CA LYS A 160 21.75 -8.27 -4.02
C LYS A 160 22.18 -9.72 -3.76
N GLN A 161 22.81 -9.97 -2.63
CA GLN A 161 23.26 -11.31 -2.23
C GLN A 161 22.11 -12.28 -2.01
N ALA A 162 20.98 -11.81 -1.49
CA ALA A 162 19.76 -12.59 -1.36
C ALA A 162 19.10 -12.90 -2.72
N GLY A 163 19.48 -12.22 -3.80
CA GLY A 163 18.95 -12.43 -5.14
C GLY A 163 17.71 -11.61 -5.47
N TYR A 164 17.49 -10.48 -4.79
CA TYR A 164 16.46 -9.51 -5.21
C TYR A 164 16.82 -8.92 -6.58
N GLN A 165 15.82 -8.82 -7.45
CA GLN A 165 15.95 -8.18 -8.76
C GLN A 165 15.37 -6.77 -8.78
N LYS A 166 14.41 -6.48 -7.89
CA LYS A 166 13.64 -5.24 -7.86
C LYS A 166 13.88 -4.50 -6.54
N LEU A 167 14.40 -3.28 -6.62
CA LEU A 167 14.69 -2.40 -5.50
C LEU A 167 13.85 -1.14 -5.57
N ILE A 168 13.14 -0.83 -4.48
CA ILE A 168 12.28 0.35 -4.36
C ILE A 168 12.97 1.37 -3.45
N LEU A 169 13.48 2.47 -4.00
CA LEU A 169 13.98 3.59 -3.20
C LEU A 169 12.82 4.52 -2.85
N THR A 170 12.51 4.67 -1.56
CA THR A 170 11.46 5.59 -1.09
C THR A 170 12.06 6.96 -0.77
N VAL A 171 11.59 8.00 -1.47
CA VAL A 171 12.14 9.37 -1.40
C VAL A 171 11.20 10.40 -0.77
N ASP A 172 9.95 10.04 -0.47
CA ASP A 172 8.93 10.94 0.10
C ASP A 172 8.96 11.04 1.65
N VAL A 173 9.99 10.52 2.31
CA VAL A 173 10.15 10.57 3.77
C VAL A 173 11.50 11.16 4.21
N PRO A 174 11.91 12.35 3.72
CA PRO A 174 13.19 12.96 4.13
C PRO A 174 13.24 13.18 5.65
N GLN A 175 12.09 13.50 6.25
CA GLN A 175 11.85 13.55 7.69
C GLN A 175 10.54 12.83 8.01
N VAL A 176 10.49 12.14 9.15
CA VAL A 176 9.24 11.49 9.60
C VAL A 176 8.23 12.55 10.01
N SER A 177 7.07 12.51 9.35
CA SER A 177 6.00 13.48 9.63
C SER A 177 5.24 13.14 10.91
N ARG A 178 4.72 14.20 11.54
CA ARG A 178 3.93 14.10 12.78
C ARG A 178 2.55 13.51 12.49
N ARG A 179 2.27 12.32 13.04
CA ARG A 179 0.96 11.65 12.98
C ARG A 179 0.24 11.82 14.31
N VAL A 180 -0.79 12.66 14.33
CA VAL A 180 -1.44 13.10 15.58
C VAL A 180 -2.05 11.91 16.34
N ARG A 181 -2.64 10.93 15.65
CA ARG A 181 -3.23 9.75 16.29
C ARG A 181 -2.19 8.86 16.97
N ASP A 182 -1.02 8.66 16.34
CA ASP A 182 0.09 7.90 16.92
C ASP A 182 0.51 8.50 18.27
N HIS A 183 0.74 9.82 18.31
CA HIS A 183 1.13 10.53 19.54
C HIS A 183 0.04 10.45 20.63
N LYS A 184 -1.23 10.62 20.27
CA LYS A 184 -2.36 10.56 21.21
C LYS A 184 -2.58 9.18 21.83
N ASN A 185 -2.17 8.12 21.11
CA ASN A 185 -2.39 6.75 21.54
C ASN A 185 -1.14 6.04 22.03
N GLY A 186 0.01 6.72 22.07
CA GLY A 186 1.27 6.19 22.61
C GLY A 186 2.05 5.31 21.64
N PHE A 187 1.78 5.41 20.33
CA PHE A 187 2.52 4.72 19.28
C PHE A 187 3.84 5.45 18.94
N GLU A 188 4.64 5.70 19.96
CA GLU A 188 6.02 6.18 19.89
C GLU A 188 6.98 5.02 20.16
N VAL A 189 8.25 5.09 19.76
CA VAL A 189 9.23 4.03 20.06
C VAL A 189 10.19 4.55 21.14
N PRO A 190 10.33 3.87 22.31
CA PRO A 190 9.59 2.68 22.74
C PRO A 190 8.11 2.99 23.03
N PHE A 191 7.23 1.99 22.86
CA PHE A 191 5.78 2.15 23.04
C PHE A 191 5.44 2.61 24.46
N ARG A 192 4.59 3.64 24.55
CA ARG A 192 4.12 4.16 25.85
C ARG A 192 2.90 3.36 26.29
N ILE A 193 3.13 2.40 27.20
CA ILE A 193 2.06 1.60 27.79
C ILE A 193 1.66 2.21 29.13
N GLY A 194 0.49 2.87 29.16
CA GLY A 194 -0.14 3.37 30.39
C GLY A 194 -1.48 2.70 30.69
N PRO A 195 -2.22 3.16 31.71
CA PRO A 195 -3.52 2.58 32.09
C PRO A 195 -4.52 2.54 30.93
N LYS A 196 -4.56 3.58 30.09
CA LYS A 196 -5.40 3.65 28.89
C LYS A 196 -5.07 2.51 27.91
N GLN A 197 -3.79 2.27 27.63
CA GLN A 197 -3.34 1.21 26.72
C GLN A 197 -3.61 -0.18 27.31
N PHE A 198 -3.41 -0.35 28.62
CA PHE A 198 -3.70 -1.61 29.29
C PHE A 198 -5.20 -1.98 29.17
N ILE A 199 -6.09 -1.02 29.45
CA ILE A 199 -7.54 -1.20 29.28
C ILE A 199 -7.88 -1.49 27.81
N ASP A 200 -7.30 -0.74 26.88
CA ASP A 200 -7.50 -0.97 25.44
C ASP A 200 -7.10 -2.39 25.02
N PHE A 201 -5.93 -2.89 25.46
CA PHE A 201 -5.52 -4.27 25.19
C PHE A 201 -6.42 -5.31 25.86
N ALA A 202 -6.90 -5.06 27.07
CA ALA A 202 -7.84 -5.96 27.75
C ALA A 202 -9.19 -6.05 27.03
N LEU A 203 -9.66 -4.94 26.43
CA LEU A 203 -10.90 -4.90 25.63
C LEU A 203 -10.75 -5.55 24.24
N HIS A 204 -9.53 -5.84 23.81
CA HIS A 204 -9.23 -6.51 22.53
C HIS A 204 -8.56 -7.88 22.75
N PRO A 205 -9.18 -8.81 23.49
CA PRO A 205 -8.52 -10.03 23.97
C PRO A 205 -8.05 -10.94 22.84
N ARG A 206 -8.79 -11.00 21.72
CA ARG A 206 -8.45 -11.86 20.59
C ARG A 206 -7.15 -11.41 19.90
N TRP A 207 -6.83 -10.12 19.93
CA TRP A 207 -5.54 -9.61 19.42
C TRP A 207 -4.47 -9.75 20.50
N SER A 208 -4.75 -9.29 21.73
CA SER A 208 -3.78 -9.25 22.82
C SER A 208 -3.24 -10.64 23.19
N LEU A 209 -4.12 -11.64 23.35
CA LEU A 209 -3.71 -13.01 23.64
C LEU A 209 -2.92 -13.63 22.48
N SER A 210 -3.31 -13.32 21.25
CA SER A 210 -2.63 -13.81 20.05
C SER A 210 -1.20 -13.26 19.95
N MET A 211 -1.01 -11.98 20.24
CA MET A 211 0.31 -11.34 20.28
C MET A 211 1.15 -11.83 21.45
N LEU A 212 0.57 -12.00 22.64
CA LEU A 212 1.27 -12.55 23.81
C LEU A 212 1.80 -13.97 23.53
N TRP A 213 1.01 -14.81 22.85
CA TRP A 213 1.41 -16.17 22.52
C TRP A 213 2.55 -16.25 21.50
N HIS A 214 2.59 -15.32 20.53
CA HIS A 214 3.58 -15.35 19.45
C HIS A 214 4.77 -14.40 19.68
N GLY A 215 4.71 -13.59 20.74
CA GLY A 215 5.70 -12.54 21.00
C GLY A 215 5.43 -11.24 20.24
N ILE A 216 6.04 -10.16 20.72
CA ILE A 216 5.95 -8.84 20.07
C ILE A 216 6.83 -8.88 18.80
N PRO A 217 6.27 -8.59 17.62
CA PRO A 217 7.04 -8.52 16.38
C PRO A 217 8.11 -7.43 16.47
N GLU A 218 9.30 -7.80 16.05
CA GLU A 218 10.44 -6.89 15.97
C GLU A 218 10.74 -6.57 14.51
N THR A 219 11.54 -5.53 14.25
CA THR A 219 11.98 -5.17 12.90
C THR A 219 13.21 -6.00 12.52
N ALA A 220 13.00 -7.17 11.93
CA ALA A 220 14.00 -8.22 11.77
C ALA A 220 15.25 -7.77 10.99
N ASN A 221 15.08 -6.96 9.93
CA ASN A 221 16.20 -6.47 9.12
C ASN A 221 17.19 -5.59 9.90
N TYR A 222 16.72 -4.91 10.95
CA TYR A 222 17.52 -4.05 11.82
C TYR A 222 18.16 -4.78 13.01
N LYS A 223 17.97 -6.10 13.12
CA LYS A 223 18.74 -6.95 14.05
C LYS A 223 20.08 -7.40 13.47
N HIS A 224 20.24 -7.32 12.15
CA HIS A 224 21.46 -7.74 11.50
C HIS A 224 22.62 -6.86 11.98
N PRO A 225 23.81 -7.40 12.33
CA PRO A 225 24.91 -6.62 12.89
C PRO A 225 25.33 -5.41 12.03
N SER A 226 25.23 -5.55 10.71
CA SER A 226 25.56 -4.47 9.76
C SER A 226 24.53 -3.34 9.69
N SER A 227 23.34 -3.55 10.27
CA SER A 227 22.20 -2.66 10.11
C SER A 227 22.23 -1.45 11.04
N GLY A 228 23.10 -1.39 12.05
CA GLY A 228 23.20 -0.25 12.97
C GLY A 228 21.98 0.00 13.88
N GLY A 229 20.99 -0.89 13.89
CA GLY A 229 19.78 -0.78 14.72
C GLY A 229 18.63 0.03 14.09
N PHE A 230 17.44 -0.10 14.67
CA PHE A 230 16.23 0.59 14.19
C PHE A 230 16.00 1.91 14.93
N ASP A 231 16.15 3.02 14.21
CA ASP A 231 15.66 4.33 14.65
C ASP A 231 14.57 4.83 13.71
N ARG A 232 13.33 4.84 14.23
CA ARG A 232 12.15 5.28 13.49
C ARG A 232 12.21 6.77 13.13
N ASN A 233 12.90 7.59 13.93
CA ASN A 233 12.97 9.05 13.79
C ASN A 233 14.24 9.53 13.07
N SER A 234 15.11 8.60 12.66
CA SER A 234 16.31 8.91 11.90
C SER A 234 15.97 9.73 10.65
N SER A 235 16.81 10.73 10.38
CA SER A 235 16.73 11.50 9.13
C SER A 235 17.00 10.57 7.96
N ARG A 236 16.24 10.77 6.89
CA ARG A 236 16.39 10.07 5.61
C ARG A 236 16.67 11.04 4.47
N ALA A 237 17.02 12.29 4.82
CA ALA A 237 17.27 13.36 3.87
C ALA A 237 18.46 13.08 2.93
N GLY A 238 19.30 12.08 3.25
CA GLY A 238 20.38 11.63 2.38
C GLY A 238 19.94 10.90 1.11
N ALA A 239 18.63 10.69 0.89
CA ALA A 239 18.09 10.24 -0.40
C ALA A 239 18.03 11.41 -1.41
N ASP A 240 19.17 11.94 -1.80
CA ASP A 240 19.28 13.00 -2.81
C ASP A 240 19.67 12.46 -4.20
N TRP A 241 19.83 13.36 -5.18
CA TRP A 241 20.21 13.01 -6.56
C TRP A 241 21.58 12.34 -6.64
N ALA A 242 22.55 12.76 -5.82
CA ALA A 242 23.88 12.15 -5.80
C ALA A 242 23.83 10.72 -5.24
N PHE A 243 22.98 10.47 -4.24
CA PHE A 243 22.72 9.13 -3.74
C PHE A 243 22.00 8.26 -4.78
N LEU A 244 21.04 8.80 -5.54
CA LEU A 244 20.40 8.08 -6.63
C LEU A 244 21.43 7.62 -7.68
N ASP A 245 22.32 8.51 -8.12
CA ASP A 245 23.41 8.18 -9.05
C ASP A 245 24.32 7.08 -8.50
N GLN A 246 24.69 7.20 -7.22
CA GLN A 246 25.52 6.19 -6.55
C GLN A 246 24.79 4.83 -6.48
N LEU A 247 23.51 4.83 -6.13
CA LEU A 247 22.71 3.63 -6.01
C LEU A 247 22.56 2.93 -7.36
N ARG A 248 22.25 3.69 -8.41
CA ARG A 248 22.11 3.17 -9.78
C ARG A 248 23.39 2.51 -10.29
N ARG A 249 24.58 3.03 -9.93
CA ARG A 249 25.88 2.43 -10.31
C ARG A 249 26.12 1.05 -9.69
N VAL A 250 25.60 0.80 -8.48
CA VAL A 250 25.86 -0.46 -7.76
C VAL A 250 24.73 -1.49 -7.91
N TRP A 251 23.49 -1.00 -8.06
CA TRP A 251 22.33 -1.84 -8.30
C TRP A 251 22.15 -2.05 -9.79
N THR A 252 22.16 -3.30 -10.25
CA THR A 252 22.05 -3.65 -11.68
C THR A 252 20.68 -4.21 -12.05
N GLY A 253 19.82 -4.49 -11.07
CA GLY A 253 18.43 -4.90 -11.31
C GLY A 253 17.51 -3.70 -11.56
N ASP A 254 16.20 -3.95 -11.56
CA ASP A 254 15.21 -2.89 -11.72
C ASP A 254 15.21 -1.98 -10.50
N LEU A 255 15.38 -0.67 -10.73
CA LEU A 255 15.33 0.37 -9.72
C LEU A 255 14.04 1.18 -9.87
N ILE A 256 13.23 1.18 -8.81
CA ILE A 256 11.93 1.83 -8.74
C ILE A 256 12.01 2.99 -7.76
N ILE A 257 11.65 4.21 -8.18
CA ILE A 257 11.65 5.37 -7.28
C ILE A 257 10.23 5.68 -6.81
N LYS A 258 9.99 5.54 -5.50
CA LYS A 258 8.68 5.72 -4.87
C LYS A 258 8.57 7.03 -4.12
N GLY A 259 7.46 7.72 -4.30
CA GLY A 259 7.18 9.00 -3.67
C GLY A 259 7.19 10.18 -4.64
N VAL A 260 7.09 9.90 -5.95
CA VAL A 260 7.19 10.90 -7.00
C VAL A 260 5.87 11.65 -7.12
N THR A 261 5.92 12.98 -7.04
CA THR A 261 4.72 13.83 -7.14
C THR A 261 4.87 15.00 -8.11
N SER A 262 6.06 15.19 -8.67
CA SER A 262 6.38 16.24 -9.64
C SER A 262 6.70 15.66 -11.01
N THR A 263 6.27 16.34 -12.08
CA THR A 263 6.62 15.98 -13.46
C THR A 263 8.09 16.24 -13.76
N GLU A 264 8.71 17.24 -13.11
CA GLU A 264 10.13 17.54 -13.26
C GLU A 264 10.99 16.43 -12.66
N ASP A 265 10.69 16.04 -11.42
CA ASP A 265 11.39 14.94 -10.74
C ASP A 265 11.22 13.63 -11.49
N ALA A 266 10.03 13.34 -12.02
CA ALA A 266 9.75 12.14 -12.80
C ALA A 266 10.68 12.02 -14.03
N LYS A 267 10.86 13.11 -14.79
CA LYS A 267 11.78 13.14 -15.94
C LYS A 267 13.23 13.00 -15.50
N HIS A 268 13.62 13.65 -14.41
CA HIS A 268 14.98 13.55 -13.88
C HIS A 268 15.28 12.11 -13.47
N ILE A 269 14.37 11.47 -12.74
CA ILE A 269 14.50 10.07 -12.31
C ILE A 269 14.65 9.13 -13.52
N GLN A 270 13.83 9.32 -14.56
CA GLN A 270 13.94 8.57 -15.80
C GLN A 270 15.31 8.77 -16.47
N ALA A 271 15.77 10.03 -16.58
CA ALA A 271 17.07 10.37 -17.15
C ALA A 271 18.26 9.83 -16.33
N ALA A 272 18.09 9.67 -15.01
CA ALA A 272 19.07 9.07 -14.10
C ALA A 272 19.12 7.52 -14.21
N GLY A 273 18.29 6.91 -15.07
CA GLY A 273 18.33 5.48 -15.35
C GLY A 273 17.55 4.61 -14.36
N ALA A 274 16.60 5.17 -13.62
CA ALA A 274 15.62 4.34 -12.92
C ALA A 274 14.70 3.63 -13.94
N ASP A 275 14.28 2.41 -13.64
CA ASP A 275 13.49 1.56 -14.56
C ASP A 275 11.98 1.79 -14.41
N ALA A 276 11.56 2.39 -13.29
CA ALA A 276 10.18 2.81 -13.06
C ALA A 276 10.10 3.97 -12.07
N ILE A 277 9.01 4.73 -12.17
CA ILE A 277 8.57 5.63 -11.11
C ILE A 277 7.33 5.09 -10.42
N TRP A 278 7.15 5.48 -9.16
CA TRP A 278 5.98 5.15 -8.38
C TRP A 278 5.39 6.42 -7.76
N ILE A 279 4.26 6.84 -8.33
CA ILE A 279 3.48 8.00 -7.88
C ILE A 279 2.83 7.66 -6.54
N SER A 280 3.22 8.41 -5.52
CA SER A 280 2.79 8.15 -4.14
C SER A 280 2.93 9.41 -3.31
N ASN A 281 1.97 9.66 -2.41
CA ASN A 281 2.14 10.60 -1.29
C ASN A 281 2.20 9.86 0.05
N HIS A 282 2.69 8.61 0.01
CA HIS A 282 2.80 7.72 1.15
C HIS A 282 1.45 7.43 1.84
N GLY A 283 0.35 7.46 1.08
CA GLY A 283 -1.01 7.33 1.60
C GLY A 283 -1.44 8.52 2.48
N GLY A 284 -0.93 9.73 2.23
CA GLY A 284 -1.21 10.93 3.00
C GLY A 284 -0.52 10.98 4.37
N ARG A 285 0.55 10.20 4.56
CA ARG A 285 1.23 10.02 5.87
C ARG A 285 2.43 10.93 6.08
N GLN A 286 2.80 11.73 5.08
CA GLN A 286 3.96 12.62 5.15
C GLN A 286 3.52 14.09 5.07
N LEU A 287 3.26 14.60 3.87
CA LEU A 287 2.83 15.99 3.68
C LEU A 287 1.29 16.09 3.62
N ASP A 288 0.66 16.68 4.65
CA ASP A 288 -0.82 16.82 4.71
C ASP A 288 -1.39 17.80 3.66
N SER A 289 -0.55 18.69 3.15
CA SER A 289 -0.88 19.61 2.06
C SER A 289 -0.68 19.00 0.67
N ALA A 290 -0.28 17.73 0.58
CA ALA A 290 -0.09 17.08 -0.71
C ALA A 290 -1.39 17.02 -1.54
N PRO A 291 -1.28 17.07 -2.88
CA PRO A 291 -2.41 16.86 -3.77
C PRO A 291 -2.91 15.41 -3.70
N PRO A 292 -4.15 15.14 -4.16
CA PRO A 292 -4.60 13.78 -4.39
C PRO A 292 -3.69 13.09 -5.41
N SER A 293 -3.08 11.96 -5.03
CA SER A 293 -2.09 11.28 -5.89
C SER A 293 -2.66 10.88 -7.24
N VAL A 294 -3.93 10.47 -7.31
CA VAL A 294 -4.58 10.04 -8.56
C VAL A 294 -4.62 11.15 -9.63
N ALA A 295 -4.68 12.43 -9.21
CA ALA A 295 -4.66 13.56 -10.15
C ALA A 295 -3.27 13.82 -10.76
N LEU A 296 -2.23 13.21 -10.21
CA LEU A 296 -0.86 13.33 -10.71
C LEU A 296 -0.56 12.34 -11.84
N LEU A 297 -1.38 11.29 -11.99
CA LEU A 297 -1.16 10.24 -12.99
C LEU A 297 -1.12 10.79 -14.42
N PRO A 298 -2.12 11.54 -14.92
CA PRO A 298 -2.13 12.03 -16.29
C PRO A 298 -0.94 12.95 -16.64
N PRO A 299 -0.62 14.01 -15.86
CA PRO A 299 0.50 14.88 -16.21
C PRO A 299 1.86 14.18 -16.08
N ILE A 300 2.03 13.27 -15.12
CA ILE A 300 3.29 12.51 -15.01
C ILE A 300 3.42 11.51 -16.15
N ARG A 301 2.36 10.78 -16.52
CA ARG A 301 2.36 9.90 -17.70
C ARG A 301 2.73 10.68 -18.97
N ALA A 302 2.13 11.84 -19.19
CA ALA A 302 2.46 12.70 -20.33
C ALA A 302 3.93 13.16 -20.31
N ALA A 303 4.52 13.35 -19.13
CA ALA A 303 5.90 13.79 -18.96
C ALA A 303 6.96 12.71 -19.23
N VAL A 304 6.70 11.45 -18.85
CA VAL A 304 7.67 10.33 -18.97
C VAL A 304 7.46 9.47 -20.21
N GLY A 305 6.35 9.67 -20.91
CA GLY A 305 6.01 8.94 -22.14
C GLY A 305 5.20 7.67 -21.90
N PRO A 306 4.66 7.05 -22.96
CA PRO A 306 3.74 5.92 -22.87
C PRO A 306 4.41 4.61 -22.41
N ASP A 307 5.70 4.42 -22.72
CA ASP A 307 6.39 3.13 -22.50
C ASP A 307 7.16 3.05 -21.19
N TYR A 308 7.29 4.17 -20.47
CA TYR A 308 8.03 4.18 -19.21
C TYR A 308 7.15 3.69 -18.05
N PRO A 309 7.56 2.67 -17.27
CA PRO A 309 6.72 2.10 -16.22
C PRO A 309 6.32 3.09 -15.12
N VAL A 310 5.02 3.23 -14.89
CA VAL A 310 4.41 4.06 -13.84
C VAL A 310 3.60 3.19 -12.88
N ILE A 311 4.09 3.06 -11.66
CA ILE A 311 3.41 2.38 -10.56
C ILE A 311 2.64 3.40 -9.73
N PHE A 312 1.52 2.99 -9.13
CA PHE A 312 0.65 3.89 -8.36
C PHE A 312 0.25 3.30 -6.99
N ASP A 313 0.15 4.15 -5.98
CA ASP A 313 -0.57 3.85 -4.73
C ASP A 313 -1.35 5.08 -4.21
N SER A 314 -1.86 5.02 -2.97
CA SER A 314 -2.49 6.14 -2.26
C SER A 314 -3.92 6.47 -2.69
N GLY A 315 -4.89 5.93 -1.94
CA GLY A 315 -6.33 6.24 -2.11
C GLY A 315 -7.18 5.04 -2.53
N VAL A 316 -6.56 4.07 -3.20
CA VAL A 316 -7.16 2.82 -3.69
C VAL A 316 -7.78 2.00 -2.55
N ARG A 317 -9.02 1.53 -2.75
CA ARG A 317 -9.80 0.70 -1.83
C ARG A 317 -10.42 -0.53 -2.51
N HIS A 318 -10.78 -0.40 -3.78
CA HIS A 318 -11.54 -1.38 -4.55
C HIS A 318 -10.94 -1.58 -5.94
N GLY A 319 -11.39 -2.62 -6.65
CA GLY A 319 -10.99 -2.93 -8.02
C GLY A 319 -11.32 -1.83 -9.03
N GLU A 320 -12.44 -1.11 -8.86
CA GLU A 320 -12.76 0.04 -9.71
C GLU A 320 -11.72 1.17 -9.58
N ASP A 321 -11.17 1.40 -8.38
CA ASP A 321 -10.11 2.40 -8.20
C ASP A 321 -8.84 1.99 -8.97
N ILE A 322 -8.55 0.69 -9.04
CA ILE A 322 -7.42 0.18 -9.84
C ILE A 322 -7.68 0.45 -11.31
N VAL A 323 -8.86 0.11 -11.83
CA VAL A 323 -9.24 0.38 -13.23
C VAL A 323 -9.16 1.87 -13.55
N LYS A 324 -9.62 2.75 -12.65
CA LYS A 324 -9.48 4.22 -12.79
C LYS A 324 -8.02 4.65 -12.86
N ALA A 325 -7.16 4.13 -11.98
CA ALA A 325 -5.74 4.46 -11.98
C ALA A 325 -5.04 4.01 -13.28
N LEU A 326 -5.36 2.81 -13.78
CA LEU A 326 -4.87 2.30 -15.06
C LEU A 326 -5.32 3.18 -16.23
N ALA A 327 -6.61 3.52 -16.28
CA ALA A 327 -7.17 4.40 -17.32
C ALA A 327 -6.53 5.81 -17.32
N LEU A 328 -6.09 6.30 -16.16
CA LEU A 328 -5.38 7.57 -16.01
C LEU A 328 -3.88 7.49 -16.36
N GLY A 329 -3.35 6.30 -16.61
CA GLY A 329 -1.99 6.10 -17.10
C GLY A 329 -1.05 5.36 -16.15
N ALA A 330 -1.53 4.73 -15.09
CA ALA A 330 -0.72 3.77 -14.33
C ALA A 330 -0.57 2.45 -15.12
N ASP A 331 0.56 1.78 -14.99
CA ASP A 331 0.74 0.41 -15.50
C ASP A 331 0.43 -0.64 -14.42
N PHE A 332 0.53 -0.24 -13.14
CA PHE A 332 0.37 -1.16 -12.02
C PHE A 332 -0.01 -0.43 -10.72
N VAL A 333 -0.76 -1.11 -9.84
CA VAL A 333 -1.22 -0.53 -8.57
C VAL A 333 -0.75 -1.34 -7.35
N MET A 334 -0.31 -0.67 -6.29
CA MET A 334 0.20 -1.33 -5.09
C MET A 334 -0.66 -0.98 -3.87
N LEU A 335 -1.23 -1.99 -3.23
CA LEU A 335 -2.23 -1.87 -2.17
C LEU A 335 -1.57 -1.76 -0.79
N GLY A 336 -1.93 -0.70 -0.04
CA GLY A 336 -1.44 -0.44 1.32
C GLY A 336 -2.46 -0.80 2.40
N ARG A 337 -3.08 0.23 3.01
CA ARG A 337 -4.01 0.09 4.17
C ARG A 337 -5.08 -1.01 4.03
N PRO A 338 -5.75 -1.20 2.87
CA PRO A 338 -6.73 -2.28 2.73
C PRO A 338 -6.19 -3.67 3.13
N VAL A 339 -4.94 -3.97 2.76
CA VAL A 339 -4.24 -5.22 3.13
C VAL A 339 -4.10 -5.33 4.64
N MET A 340 -3.68 -4.25 5.31
CA MET A 340 -3.50 -4.20 6.76
C MET A 340 -4.82 -4.35 7.52
N PHE A 341 -5.91 -3.80 6.99
CA PHE A 341 -7.24 -4.02 7.56
C PHE A 341 -7.71 -5.46 7.35
N ALA A 342 -7.56 -6.03 6.16
CA ALA A 342 -7.93 -7.42 5.89
C ALA A 342 -7.15 -8.41 6.77
N LEU A 343 -5.84 -8.20 6.94
CA LEU A 343 -5.00 -8.93 7.88
C LEU A 343 -5.46 -8.73 9.33
N GLY A 344 -5.66 -7.47 9.75
CA GLY A 344 -6.09 -7.14 11.10
C GLY A 344 -7.47 -7.68 11.47
N ALA A 345 -8.34 -7.88 10.48
CA ALA A 345 -9.68 -8.44 10.66
C ALA A 345 -9.65 -9.96 10.89
N ALA A 346 -8.96 -10.71 10.03
CA ALA A 346 -9.02 -12.18 10.04
C ALA A 346 -7.75 -12.90 9.54
N GLY A 347 -6.59 -12.24 9.55
CA GLY A 347 -5.33 -12.84 9.12
C GLY A 347 -5.34 -13.28 7.66
N GLY A 348 -4.82 -14.48 7.38
CA GLY A 348 -4.75 -15.05 6.03
C GLY A 348 -6.11 -15.18 5.32
N PRO A 349 -7.14 -15.76 5.96
CA PRO A 349 -8.48 -15.79 5.39
C PRO A 349 -9.02 -14.40 5.03
N GLY A 350 -8.79 -13.40 5.87
CA GLY A 350 -9.25 -12.03 5.61
C GLY A 350 -8.52 -11.38 4.44
N LEU A 351 -7.20 -11.52 4.38
CA LEU A 351 -6.42 -11.03 3.24
C LEU A 351 -6.81 -11.74 1.95
N GLY A 352 -6.93 -13.07 1.96
CA GLY A 352 -7.34 -13.83 0.78
C GLY A 352 -8.68 -13.37 0.23
N ALA A 353 -9.69 -13.23 1.10
CA ALA A 353 -11.01 -12.74 0.71
C ALA A 353 -10.97 -11.33 0.09
N TYR A 354 -10.19 -10.41 0.67
CA TYR A 354 -10.04 -9.07 0.10
C TYR A 354 -9.37 -9.08 -1.28
N LEU A 355 -8.32 -9.88 -1.48
CA LEU A 355 -7.65 -9.96 -2.79
C LEU A 355 -8.54 -10.60 -3.86
N ASP A 356 -9.33 -11.60 -3.48
CA ASP A 356 -10.29 -12.24 -4.38
C ASP A 356 -11.41 -11.26 -4.79
N GLU A 357 -11.92 -10.47 -3.83
CA GLU A 357 -12.91 -9.43 -4.09
C GLU A 357 -12.36 -8.35 -5.04
N VAL A 358 -11.16 -7.83 -4.78
CA VAL A 358 -10.52 -6.85 -5.67
C VAL A 358 -10.36 -7.39 -7.10
N THR A 359 -9.98 -8.66 -7.23
CA THR A 359 -9.84 -9.34 -8.53
C THR A 359 -11.19 -9.42 -9.26
N LEU A 360 -12.26 -9.77 -8.53
CA LEU A 360 -13.62 -9.81 -9.07
C LEU A 360 -14.13 -8.42 -9.47
N GLU A 361 -13.89 -7.40 -8.64
CA GLU A 361 -14.26 -6.01 -8.90
C GLU A 361 -13.56 -5.47 -10.16
N ILE A 362 -12.26 -5.76 -10.36
CA ILE A 362 -11.54 -5.41 -11.60
C ILE A 362 -12.19 -6.08 -12.82
N SER A 363 -12.39 -7.40 -12.76
CA SER A 363 -13.00 -8.15 -13.88
C SER A 363 -14.40 -7.64 -14.21
N THR A 364 -15.18 -7.28 -13.19
CA THR A 364 -16.52 -6.72 -13.35
C THR A 364 -16.49 -5.33 -13.97
N ALA A 365 -15.60 -4.45 -13.48
CA ALA A 365 -15.41 -3.12 -14.03
C ALA A 365 -14.97 -3.18 -15.50
N MET A 366 -14.02 -4.05 -15.85
CA MET A 366 -13.60 -4.32 -17.24
C MET A 366 -14.77 -4.73 -18.13
N ALA A 367 -15.64 -5.62 -17.65
CA ALA A 367 -16.85 -6.01 -18.38
C ALA A 367 -17.78 -4.82 -18.64
N GLN A 368 -17.97 -3.93 -17.64
CA GLN A 368 -18.85 -2.75 -17.77
C GLN A 368 -18.29 -1.68 -18.72
N ILE A 369 -16.98 -1.46 -18.72
CA ILE A 369 -16.31 -0.54 -19.65
C ILE A 369 -16.00 -1.19 -21.00
N GLY A 370 -16.33 -2.48 -21.15
CA GLY A 370 -16.22 -3.20 -22.41
C GLY A 370 -14.77 -3.46 -22.84
N THR A 371 -13.91 -3.85 -21.90
CA THR A 371 -12.51 -4.26 -22.13
C THR A 371 -12.31 -5.74 -21.78
N CYS A 372 -11.42 -6.40 -22.52
CA CYS A 372 -11.09 -7.81 -22.29
C CYS A 372 -9.66 -8.01 -21.77
N SER A 373 -8.77 -7.04 -21.99
CA SER A 373 -7.41 -7.03 -21.45
C SER A 373 -7.18 -5.80 -20.58
N VAL A 374 -6.28 -5.92 -19.59
CA VAL A 374 -5.75 -4.78 -18.81
C VAL A 374 -5.15 -3.72 -19.73
N THR A 375 -4.49 -4.14 -20.81
CA THR A 375 -3.87 -3.24 -21.79
C THR A 375 -4.88 -2.39 -22.57
N ASP A 376 -6.16 -2.78 -22.59
CA ASP A 376 -7.22 -2.02 -23.26
C ASP A 376 -7.76 -0.89 -22.38
N ILE A 377 -7.39 -0.86 -21.09
CA ILE A 377 -7.82 0.16 -20.12
C ILE A 377 -7.01 1.43 -20.35
N THR A 378 -7.54 2.31 -21.19
CA THR A 378 -6.91 3.59 -21.56
C THR A 378 -7.76 4.78 -21.13
N GLN A 379 -7.29 6.00 -21.36
CA GLN A 379 -8.04 7.23 -21.08
C GLN A 379 -9.42 7.28 -21.79
N GLN A 380 -9.62 6.52 -22.88
CA GLN A 380 -10.92 6.42 -23.56
C GLN A 380 -11.99 5.68 -22.73
N CYS A 381 -11.59 5.02 -21.65
CA CYS A 381 -12.48 4.39 -20.68
C CYS A 381 -13.01 5.38 -19.63
N LEU A 382 -12.52 6.61 -19.61
CA LEU A 382 -12.99 7.66 -18.71
C LEU A 382 -14.22 8.37 -19.29
N TYR A 383 -15.10 8.83 -18.41
CA TYR A 383 -16.20 9.73 -18.74
C TYR A 383 -15.73 11.18 -18.59
N GLY A 384 -15.95 12.00 -19.63
CA GLY A 384 -15.55 13.40 -19.65
C GLY A 384 -14.05 13.61 -19.86
N GLU A 385 -13.61 14.86 -19.76
CA GLU A 385 -12.19 15.20 -19.69
C GLU A 385 -11.62 14.79 -18.32
N THR A 386 -10.33 14.46 -18.28
CA THR A 386 -9.60 14.16 -17.04
C THR A 386 -9.92 15.20 -15.96
N PRO A 387 -10.44 14.82 -14.79
CA PRO A 387 -10.92 15.78 -13.81
C PRO A 387 -9.79 16.71 -13.34
N SER A 388 -10.03 18.01 -13.40
CA SER A 388 -9.26 19.01 -12.66
C SER A 388 -9.36 18.71 -11.17
N LEU A 389 -8.25 18.91 -10.42
CA LEU A 389 -8.16 18.65 -8.97
C LEU A 389 -9.45 19.00 -8.23
N PRO A 390 -10.08 18.06 -7.49
CA PRO A 390 -11.28 18.37 -6.73
C PRO A 390 -10.97 19.45 -5.70
N VAL A 391 -11.68 20.57 -5.78
CA VAL A 391 -11.73 21.54 -4.69
C VAL A 391 -12.51 20.85 -3.58
N LEU A 392 -11.83 20.49 -2.48
CA LEU A 392 -12.55 20.10 -1.27
C LEU A 392 -13.41 21.30 -0.88
N ALA A 393 -14.73 21.19 -1.05
CA ALA A 393 -15.67 22.14 -0.49
C ALA A 393 -15.35 22.22 1.02
N THR A 394 -15.12 23.43 1.52
CA THR A 394 -14.75 23.71 2.91
C THR A 394 -15.79 23.22 3.92
N GLU A 395 -16.97 22.79 3.45
CA GLU A 395 -18.09 22.31 4.24
C GLU A 395 -17.86 20.94 4.91
N ASN A 396 -17.07 20.03 4.32
CA ASN A 396 -16.83 18.69 4.88
C ASN A 396 -15.78 18.62 6.01
N ILE A 397 -15.16 19.74 6.37
CA ILE A 397 -14.25 19.79 7.53
C ILE A 397 -15.05 19.90 8.84
N ALA A 398 -16.30 20.37 8.79
CA ALA A 398 -17.14 20.56 9.96
C ALA A 398 -17.70 19.25 10.54
N GLU A 399 -17.98 18.24 9.70
CA GLU A 399 -18.57 16.95 10.16
C GLU A 399 -17.58 16.01 10.86
N ILE A 400 -16.28 16.32 10.84
CA ILE A 400 -15.27 15.56 11.61
C ILE A 400 -15.28 15.98 13.11
N ARG A 401 -16.12 16.94 13.52
CA ARG A 401 -16.27 17.32 14.93
C ARG A 401 -17.51 16.70 15.59
N THR A 402 -17.21 15.97 16.68
CA THR A 402 -18.00 15.74 17.91
C THR A 402 -19.10 14.67 17.94
N GLU A 403 -18.70 13.39 18.04
CA GLU A 403 -19.42 12.39 18.88
C GLU A 403 -18.90 12.37 20.34
N HIS A 404 -18.50 13.54 20.86
CA HIS A 404 -18.03 13.68 22.24
C HIS A 404 -18.66 14.92 22.89
N HIS A 405 -19.91 14.77 23.33
CA HIS A 405 -20.39 15.18 24.66
C HIS A 405 -21.92 15.09 24.72
N GLN A 406 -22.44 13.91 25.07
CA GLN A 406 -23.74 13.79 25.76
C GLN A 406 -23.72 12.61 26.73
N THR A 407 -22.96 12.77 27.80
CA THR A 407 -23.26 12.25 29.15
C THR A 407 -22.73 13.35 30.07
N GLY A 408 -23.44 13.94 31.01
CA GLY A 408 -24.69 13.61 31.68
C GLY A 408 -24.58 14.38 32.99
N GLY A 409 -25.01 15.65 32.99
CA GLY A 409 -25.14 16.43 34.21
C GLY A 409 -26.47 16.09 34.85
N HIS A 410 -26.45 15.27 35.90
CA HIS A 410 -27.46 15.21 36.97
C HIS A 410 -26.98 14.32 38.10
N ARG A 411 -26.29 14.91 39.09
CA ARG A 411 -26.68 15.01 40.50
C ARG A 411 -25.51 15.51 41.32
#